data_AF-A0A0P8Y208-F1
#
_entry.id   AF-A0A0P8Y208-F1
#
_cell.length_a   1.000
_cell.length_b   1.000
_cell.length_c   1.000
_cell.angle_alpha   90.00
_cell.angle_beta   90.00
_cell.angle_gamma   90.00
#
_symmetry.space_group_name_H-M   'P 1'
#
loop_
_entity.id
_entity.type
_entity.pdbx_description
1 polymer ?
#
loop_
_entity_poly.entity_id
_entity_poly.type
_entity_poly.pdbx_seq_one_letter_code
_entity_poly.pdbx_strand_id
1 'polypeptide(L)'
;MKIGIRFSPIPLIVMAIVLLNYREILPVLVLAPLVFLSYFFGTLFLVALIGFLVYYKVGGIEGLFLVALGLIFIESAYLDREKAPREHYLIVTVASLLAIPTYILIGGLSAVMPKFEVTAIAVLVLLSLYLFSRMVTRD
;
A
#
# COMPACT_ATOMS: atom_id res chain seq x y z
N MET A 1 -11.04 12.82 20.91
CA MET A 1 -9.87 12.08 20.41
C MET A 1 -8.93 13.07 19.72
N LYS A 2 -7.70 13.29 20.21
CA LYS A 2 -6.69 14.05 19.45
C LYS A 2 -6.07 13.09 18.44
N ILE A 3 -6.40 13.22 17.17
CA ILE A 3 -5.78 12.44 16.09
C ILE A 3 -4.34 12.95 15.95
N GLY A 4 -3.37 12.16 16.39
CA GLY A 4 -1.95 12.51 16.34
C GLY A 4 -1.36 12.28 14.96
N ILE A 5 -1.72 13.10 13.97
CA ILE A 5 -1.23 12.96 12.59
C ILE A 5 0.25 13.38 12.53
N ARG A 6 1.14 12.50 12.09
CA ARG A 6 2.58 12.79 11.94
C ARG A 6 3.12 12.30 10.59
N PHE A 7 3.25 10.99 10.42
CA PHE A 7 3.94 10.42 9.26
C PHE A 7 2.98 10.01 8.15
N SER A 8 1.74 9.67 8.51
CA SER A 8 0.72 9.16 7.59
C SER A 8 0.36 10.07 6.40
N PRO A 9 0.44 11.41 6.43
CA PRO A 9 0.14 12.22 5.25
C PRO A 9 1.17 12.08 4.13
N ILE A 10 2.42 11.73 4.46
CA ILE A 10 3.51 11.64 3.48
C ILE A 10 3.23 10.59 2.39
N PRO A 11 3.00 9.29 2.73
CA PRO A 11 2.69 8.29 1.72
C PRO A 11 1.38 8.61 0.98
N LEU A 12 0.41 9.26 1.63
CA LEU A 12 -0.83 9.70 0.98
C LEU A 12 -0.58 10.76 -0.10
N ILE A 13 0.24 11.77 0.19
CA ILE A 13 0.57 12.83 -0.77
C ILE A 13 1.35 12.24 -1.96
N VAL A 14 2.34 11.38 -1.69
CA VAL A 14 3.11 10.71 -2.75
C VAL A 14 2.17 9.86 -3.62
N MET A 15 1.28 9.08 -3.01
CA MET A 15 0.27 8.30 -3.73
C MET A 15 -0.65 9.18 -4.56
N ALA A 16 -1.12 10.31 -4.01
CA ALA A 16 -1.97 11.25 -4.74
C ALA A 16 -1.28 11.83 -5.98
N ILE A 17 0.03 12.15 -5.89
CA ILE A 17 0.83 12.61 -7.03
C ILE A 17 0.91 11.52 -8.10
N VAL A 18 1.22 10.27 -7.72
CA VAL A 18 1.29 9.15 -8.68
C VAL A 18 -0.07 8.90 -9.35
N LEU A 19 -1.16 9.01 -8.59
CA LEU A 19 -2.52 8.87 -9.10
C LEU A 19 -2.94 9.98 -10.07
N LEU A 20 -2.25 11.12 -10.17
CA LEU A 20 -2.54 12.13 -11.20
C LEU A 20 -2.35 11.59 -12.63
N ASN A 21 -1.51 10.57 -12.79
CA ASN A 21 -1.33 9.85 -14.06
C ASN A 21 -2.49 8.88 -14.35
N TYR A 22 -3.32 8.57 -13.35
CA TYR A 22 -4.42 7.61 -13.38
C TYR A 22 -5.71 8.28 -12.92
N ARG A 23 -6.20 9.23 -13.73
CA ARG A 23 -7.31 10.12 -13.34
C ARG A 23 -8.58 9.35 -12.99
N GLU A 24 -8.79 8.18 -13.57
CA GLU A 24 -9.93 7.31 -13.30
C GLU A 24 -9.91 6.68 -11.90
N ILE A 25 -8.72 6.59 -11.28
CA ILE A 25 -8.51 5.98 -9.95
C ILE A 25 -8.51 7.03 -8.84
N LEU A 26 -8.24 8.31 -9.15
CA LEU A 26 -8.26 9.43 -8.20
C LEU A 26 -9.48 9.45 -7.25
N PRO A 27 -10.71 9.09 -7.66
CA PRO A 27 -11.86 9.07 -6.76
C PRO A 27 -11.66 8.21 -5.49
N VAL A 28 -10.76 7.22 -5.52
CA VAL A 28 -10.44 6.40 -4.33
C VAL A 28 -9.93 7.24 -3.14
N LEU A 29 -9.30 8.40 -3.41
CA LEU A 29 -8.77 9.30 -2.39
C LEU A 29 -9.86 9.91 -1.50
N VAL A 30 -11.13 9.91 -1.93
CA VAL A 30 -12.27 10.33 -1.10
C VAL A 30 -12.37 9.49 0.18
N LEU A 31 -11.92 8.23 0.14
CA LEU A 31 -11.89 7.33 1.31
C LEU A 31 -10.68 7.57 2.23
N ALA A 32 -9.64 8.28 1.77
CA ALA A 32 -8.40 8.47 2.53
C ALA A 32 -8.60 9.14 3.91
N PRO A 33 -9.45 10.17 4.08
CA PRO A 33 -9.69 10.76 5.40
C PRO A 33 -10.24 9.76 6.43
N LEU A 34 -11.02 8.77 5.99
CA LEU A 34 -11.60 7.76 6.88
C LEU A 34 -10.54 6.83 7.49
N VAL A 35 -9.40 6.68 6.81
CA VAL A 35 -8.28 5.85 7.27
C VAL A 35 -7.70 6.37 8.59
N PHE A 36 -7.74 7.68 8.84
CA PHE A 36 -7.33 8.27 10.12
C PHE A 36 -8.29 7.95 11.27
N LEU A 37 -9.54 7.53 10.98
CA LEU A 37 -10.54 7.23 12.01
C LEU A 37 -10.46 5.79 12.53
N SER A 38 -10.33 4.81 11.64
CA SER A 38 -10.18 3.40 12.03
C SER A 38 -9.31 2.61 11.05
N TYR A 39 -8.67 1.56 11.56
CA TYR A 39 -7.95 0.57 10.76
C TYR A 39 -8.89 -0.12 9.76
N PHE A 40 -10.16 -0.34 10.14
CA PHE A 40 -11.19 -0.92 9.26
C PHE A 40 -11.41 -0.09 7.98
N PHE A 41 -11.50 1.23 8.12
CA PHE A 41 -11.61 2.13 6.96
C PHE A 41 -10.32 2.13 6.13
N GLY A 42 -9.16 1.95 6.76
CA GLY A 42 -7.89 1.69 6.07
C GLY A 42 -7.96 0.47 5.16
N THR A 43 -8.44 -0.66 5.68
CA THR A 43 -8.61 -1.87 4.88
C THR A 43 -9.62 -1.69 3.74
N LEU A 44 -10.73 -0.97 3.96
CA LEU A 44 -11.68 -0.63 2.89
C LEU A 44 -11.04 0.24 1.80
N PHE A 45 -10.24 1.23 2.19
CA PHE A 45 -9.46 2.05 1.27
C PHE A 45 -8.52 1.19 0.42
N LEU A 46 -7.81 0.23 1.03
CA LEU A 46 -6.90 -0.66 0.30
C LEU A 46 -7.63 -1.56 -0.70
N VAL A 47 -8.75 -2.14 -0.28
CA VAL A 47 -9.57 -3.00 -1.13
C VAL A 47 -10.11 -2.20 -2.32
N ALA A 48 -10.60 -0.98 -2.07
CA ALA A 48 -11.03 -0.09 -3.14
C ALA A 48 -9.86 0.23 -4.10
N LEU A 49 -8.70 0.64 -3.57
CA LEU A 49 -7.52 0.93 -4.39
C LEU A 49 -7.12 -0.24 -5.28
N ILE A 50 -7.01 -1.44 -4.71
CA ILE A 50 -6.70 -2.66 -5.46
C ILE A 50 -7.79 -2.95 -6.49
N GLY A 51 -9.07 -2.83 -6.12
CA GLY A 51 -10.20 -3.04 -7.03
C GLY A 51 -10.15 -2.09 -8.23
N PHE A 52 -9.86 -0.81 -8.02
CA PHE A 52 -9.68 0.17 -9.08
C PHE A 52 -8.48 -0.15 -9.98
N LEU A 53 -7.32 -0.51 -9.39
CA LEU A 53 -6.14 -0.91 -10.15
C LEU A 53 -6.42 -2.15 -11.03
N VAL A 54 -7.15 -3.12 -10.51
CA VAL A 54 -7.57 -4.32 -11.25
C VAL A 54 -8.54 -3.97 -12.37
N TYR A 55 -9.58 -3.17 -12.07
CA TYR A 55 -10.60 -2.79 -13.04
C TYR A 55 -10.01 -2.02 -14.24
N TYR A 56 -9.09 -1.09 -13.98
CA TYR A 56 -8.40 -0.32 -15.01
C TYR A 56 -7.11 -0.98 -15.53
N LYS A 57 -6.82 -2.22 -15.12
CA LYS A 57 -5.64 -3.01 -15.53
C LYS A 57 -4.31 -2.29 -15.33
N VAL A 58 -4.19 -1.51 -14.25
CA VAL A 58 -2.96 -0.82 -13.88
C VAL A 58 -1.99 -1.82 -13.27
N GLY A 59 -1.09 -2.33 -14.10
CA GLY A 59 0.00 -3.23 -13.73
C GLY A 59 1.36 -2.52 -13.72
N GLY A 60 2.43 -3.29 -13.79
CA GLY A 60 3.79 -2.77 -13.72
C GLY A 60 4.28 -2.46 -12.30
N ILE A 61 5.45 -1.83 -12.25
CA ILE A 61 6.04 -1.28 -11.01
C ILE A 61 5.12 -0.23 -10.39
N GLU A 62 4.42 0.56 -11.20
CA GLU A 62 3.54 1.63 -10.72
C GLU A 62 2.34 1.10 -9.94
N GLY A 63 1.65 0.06 -10.46
CA GLY A 63 0.55 -0.59 -9.74
C GLY A 63 1.02 -1.19 -8.40
N LEU A 64 2.18 -1.84 -8.39
CA LEU A 64 2.78 -2.36 -7.16
C LEU A 64 3.11 -1.23 -6.18
N PHE A 65 3.72 -0.16 -6.67
CA PHE A 65 4.12 0.99 -5.88
C PHE A 65 2.91 1.69 -5.25
N LEU A 66 1.80 1.83 -5.98
CA LEU A 66 0.54 2.35 -5.45
C LEU A 66 -0.01 1.48 -4.31
N VAL A 67 0.02 0.16 -4.44
CA VAL A 67 -0.41 -0.74 -3.36
C VAL A 67 0.53 -0.65 -2.15
N ALA A 68 1.85 -0.59 -2.37
CA ALA A 68 2.83 -0.41 -1.31
C ALA A 68 2.62 0.91 -0.56
N LEU A 69 2.41 2.03 -1.27
CA LEU A 69 2.08 3.32 -0.67
C LEU A 69 0.76 3.26 0.12
N GLY A 70 -0.25 2.56 -0.41
CA GLY A 70 -1.52 2.34 0.27
C GLY A 70 -1.34 1.62 1.62
N LEU A 71 -0.55 0.54 1.65
CA LEU A 71 -0.21 -0.16 2.90
C LEU A 71 0.56 0.73 3.87
N ILE A 72 1.62 1.40 3.40
CA ILE A 72 2.42 2.30 4.25
C ILE A 72 1.54 3.40 4.84
N PHE A 73 0.61 3.95 4.06
CA PHE A 73 -0.34 4.95 4.52
C PHE A 73 -1.24 4.41 5.65
N ILE A 74 -1.88 3.26 5.46
CA ILE A 74 -2.80 2.67 6.43
C ILE A 74 -2.09 2.35 7.74
N GLU A 75 -0.93 1.70 7.64
CA GLU A 75 -0.11 1.36 8.80
C GLU A 75 0.40 2.60 9.51
N SER A 76 0.92 3.59 8.78
CA SER A 76 1.37 4.84 9.38
C SER A 76 0.22 5.57 10.08
N ALA A 77 -0.98 5.57 9.51
CA ALA A 77 -2.15 6.18 10.12
C ALA A 77 -2.59 5.44 11.40
N TYR A 78 -2.42 4.12 11.43
CA TYR A 78 -2.62 3.32 12.64
C TYR A 78 -1.57 3.62 13.71
N LEU A 79 -0.28 3.62 13.35
CA LEU A 79 0.82 3.94 14.25
C LEU A 79 0.74 5.37 14.80
N ASP A 80 0.28 6.33 13.98
CA ASP A 80 0.03 7.72 14.39
C ASP A 80 -1.04 7.80 15.49
N ARG A 81 -2.10 6.99 15.41
CA ARG A 81 -3.14 6.89 16.46
C ARG A 81 -2.61 6.25 17.74
N GLU A 82 -1.83 5.19 17.60
CA GLU A 82 -1.23 4.46 18.73
C GLU A 82 -0.02 5.19 19.33
N LYS A 83 0.42 6.31 18.73
CA LYS A 83 1.62 7.07 19.12
C LYS A 83 2.88 6.20 19.18
N ALA A 84 3.00 5.28 18.23
CA ALA A 84 4.10 4.32 18.20
C ALA A 84 5.47 5.00 18.03
N PRO A 85 6.56 4.34 18.46
CA PRO A 85 7.93 4.78 18.22
C PRO A 85 8.27 4.90 16.73
N ARG A 86 9.26 5.73 16.38
CA ARG A 86 9.61 6.05 14.99
C ARG A 86 10.13 4.83 14.21
N GLU A 87 10.72 3.88 14.92
CA GLU A 87 11.30 2.65 14.39
C GLU A 87 10.25 1.80 13.66
N HIS A 88 9.01 1.76 14.16
CA HIS A 88 7.93 0.99 13.54
C HIS A 88 7.55 1.50 12.15
N TYR A 89 7.60 2.81 11.92
CA TYR A 89 7.33 3.40 10.59
C TYR A 89 8.40 3.01 9.57
N LEU A 90 9.66 2.91 10.03
CA LEU A 90 10.78 2.46 9.22
C LEU A 90 10.62 1.00 8.81
N ILE A 91 10.26 0.13 9.76
CA ILE A 91 10.02 -1.30 9.51
C ILE A 91 8.93 -1.49 8.45
N VAL A 92 7.78 -0.82 8.61
CA VAL A 92 6.66 -0.88 7.66
C VAL A 92 7.08 -0.43 6.26
N THR A 93 7.83 0.67 6.18
CA THR A 93 8.29 1.23 4.91
C THR A 93 9.23 0.27 4.20
N VAL A 94 10.24 -0.25 4.90
CA VAL A 94 11.21 -1.19 4.33
C VAL A 94 10.51 -2.49 3.91
N ALA A 95 9.66 -3.06 4.77
CA ALA A 95 8.93 -4.29 4.47
C ALA A 95 8.04 -4.14 3.23
N SER A 96 7.36 -3.00 3.08
CA SER A 96 6.51 -2.73 1.92
C SER A 96 7.32 -2.53 0.63
N LEU A 97 8.48 -1.87 0.72
CA LEU A 97 9.34 -1.64 -0.44
C LEU A 97 10.10 -2.89 -0.89
N LEU A 98 10.27 -3.89 -0.03
CA LEU A 98 10.84 -5.20 -0.40
C LEU A 98 10.01 -5.95 -1.45
N ALA A 99 8.75 -5.57 -1.70
CA ALA A 99 8.01 -6.15 -2.80
C ALA A 99 8.53 -5.71 -4.18
N ILE A 100 9.22 -4.57 -4.29
CA ILE A 100 9.81 -4.10 -5.55
C ILE A 100 10.86 -5.08 -6.08
N PRO A 101 11.90 -5.48 -5.31
CA PRO A 101 12.84 -6.49 -5.78
C PRO A 101 12.15 -7.83 -6.06
N THR A 102 11.11 -8.21 -5.31
CA THR A 102 10.29 -9.40 -5.63
C THR A 102 9.65 -9.28 -7.00
N TYR A 103 9.06 -8.14 -7.34
CA TYR A 103 8.48 -7.88 -8.65
C TYR A 103 9.53 -7.93 -9.77
N ILE A 104 10.71 -7.36 -9.55
CA ILE A 104 11.82 -7.41 -10.52
C ILE A 104 12.25 -8.86 -10.76
N LEU A 105 12.38 -9.66 -9.70
CA LEU A 105 12.73 -11.07 -9.82
C LEU A 105 11.67 -11.87 -10.59
N ILE A 106 10.39 -11.71 -10.25
CA ILE A 106 9.29 -12.40 -10.94
C ILE A 106 9.21 -11.95 -12.40
N GLY A 107 9.31 -10.65 -12.67
CA GLY A 107 9.31 -10.10 -14.02
C GLY A 107 10.50 -10.58 -14.86
N GLY A 108 11.68 -10.70 -14.25
CA GLY A 108 12.87 -11.24 -14.91
C GLY A 108 12.78 -12.74 -15.21
N LEU A 109 12.17 -13.52 -14.30
CA LEU A 109 11.93 -14.95 -14.50
C LEU A 109 10.79 -15.23 -15.49
N SER A 110 9.89 -14.27 -15.68
CA SER A 110 8.68 -14.42 -16.47
C SER A 110 8.63 -13.45 -17.65
N ALA A 111 9.66 -13.48 -18.50
CA ALA A 111 9.82 -12.60 -19.67
C ALA A 111 8.62 -12.61 -20.65
N VAL A 112 7.75 -13.62 -20.58
CA VAL A 112 6.59 -13.82 -21.48
C VAL A 112 5.25 -13.45 -20.81
N MET A 113 5.21 -13.21 -19.49
CA MET A 113 3.95 -12.83 -18.84
C MET A 113 3.65 -11.34 -19.03
N PRO A 114 2.36 -10.98 -19.22
CA PRO A 114 2.00 -9.58 -19.27
C PRO A 114 2.19 -8.90 -17.89
N LYS A 115 2.42 -7.58 -17.94
CA LYS A 115 2.87 -6.80 -16.76
C LYS A 115 1.85 -6.82 -15.61
N PHE A 116 0.57 -6.98 -15.92
CA PHE A 116 -0.50 -6.95 -14.92
C PHE A 116 -0.47 -8.20 -14.04
N GLU A 117 -0.25 -9.36 -14.63
CA GLU A 117 -0.19 -10.66 -13.96
C GLU A 117 1.01 -10.70 -13.03
N VAL A 118 2.17 -10.19 -13.46
CA VAL A 118 3.37 -10.06 -12.62
C VAL A 118 3.09 -9.16 -11.41
N THR A 119 2.38 -8.04 -11.61
CA THR A 119 1.99 -7.14 -10.51
C THR A 119 1.02 -7.81 -9.55
N ALA A 120 0.02 -8.52 -10.06
CA ALA A 120 -0.95 -9.23 -9.22
C ALA A 120 -0.26 -10.26 -8.32
N ILE A 121 0.68 -11.03 -8.86
CA ILE A 121 1.47 -11.99 -8.07
C ILE A 121 2.32 -11.25 -7.03
N ALA A 122 3.04 -10.19 -7.41
CA ALA A 122 3.87 -9.43 -6.49
C ALA A 122 3.04 -8.79 -5.35
N VAL A 123 1.84 -8.28 -5.67
CA VAL A 123 0.89 -7.75 -4.68
C VAL A 123 0.40 -8.85 -3.74
N LEU A 124 0.08 -10.05 -4.25
CA LEU A 124 -0.30 -11.18 -3.40
C LEU A 124 0.83 -11.58 -2.44
N VAL A 125 2.08 -11.60 -2.92
CA VAL A 125 3.25 -11.87 -2.08
C VAL A 125 3.41 -10.77 -1.02
N LEU A 126 3.34 -9.49 -1.41
CA LEU A 126 3.39 -8.34 -0.49
C LEU A 126 2.32 -8.46 0.61
N LEU A 127 1.06 -8.71 0.23
CA LEU A 127 -0.04 -8.86 1.18
C LEU A 127 0.18 -10.06 2.12
N SER A 128 0.70 -11.17 1.59
CA SER A 128 1.03 -12.35 2.39
C SER A 128 2.14 -12.07 3.39
N LEU A 129 3.23 -11.41 2.97
CA LEU A 129 4.33 -11.00 3.84
C LEU A 129 3.86 -10.03 4.93
N TYR A 130 3.00 -9.07 4.56
CA TYR A 130 2.40 -8.14 5.50
C TYR A 130 1.55 -8.86 6.56
N LEU A 131 0.66 -9.77 6.14
CA LEU A 131 -0.16 -10.57 7.06
C LEU A 131 0.72 -11.44 7.98
N PHE A 132 1.77 -12.05 7.43
CA PHE A 132 2.70 -12.88 8.20
C PHE A 132 3.45 -12.05 9.25
N SER A 133 4.00 -10.89 8.86
CA SER A 133 4.65 -9.96 9.79
C SER A 133 3.71 -9.53 10.92
N ARG A 134 2.45 -9.24 10.60
CA ARG A 134 1.45 -8.86 11.60
C ARG A 134 1.11 -9.99 12.58
N MET A 135 1.05 -11.24 12.12
CA MET A 135 0.85 -12.40 13.00
C MET A 135 2.03 -12.56 13.96
N VAL A 136 3.26 -12.49 13.44
CA VAL A 136 4.48 -12.64 14.25
C VAL A 136 4.67 -11.51 15.26
N THR A 137 4.23 -10.29 14.95
CA THR A 137 4.42 -9.12 15.83
C THR A 137 3.27 -8.92 16.82
N ARG A 138 2.18 -9.70 16.73
CA ARG A 138 1.04 -9.63 17.65
C ARG A 138 1.16 -10.55 18.87
N ASP A 139 2.14 -11.44 18.87
CA ASP A 139 2.57 -12.26 20.03
C ASP A 139 3.74 -11.57 20.76
#